data_AF-A0A3E0H1G0-F1
#
_entry.id   AF-A0A3E0H1G0-F1
#
_cell.length_a   1.000
_cell.length_b   1.000
_cell.length_c   1.000
_cell.angle_alpha   90.00
_cell.angle_beta   90.00
_cell.angle_gamma   90.00
#
_symmetry.space_group_name_H-M   'P 1'
#
loop_
_entity.id
_entity.type
_entity.pdbx_description
1 polymer ?
#
loop_
_entity_poly.entity_id
_entity_poly.type
_entity_poly.pdbx_seq_one_letter_code
_entity_poly.pdbx_strand_id
1 'polypeptide(L)'
;MPSTVHPVAVAEQVALLDQLSGGRFQLGVGRSGPWVDLEVFGTGLDRCEQGFAESLDLLLTALSTGRVRAGGERFAFREVPIVPTLRRASPPVVVACTSPGTVETAAARGLPMLLGCTSATRRKPR
;
A
#
# COMPACT_ATOMS: atom_id res chain seq x y z
N MET A 1 -3.95 -1.83 0.74
CA MET A 1 -2.98 -2.90 0.98
C MET A 1 -3.23 -3.39 2.38
N PRO A 2 -3.68 -4.64 2.55
CA PRO A 2 -3.91 -5.17 3.87
C PRO A 2 -2.59 -5.22 4.66
N SER A 3 -2.64 -4.83 5.94
CA SER A 3 -1.52 -4.98 6.88
C SER A 3 -1.06 -6.45 7.02
N THR A 4 -1.84 -7.38 6.48
CA THR A 4 -1.67 -8.82 6.60
C THR A 4 -0.82 -9.45 5.50
N VAL A 5 -0.52 -8.73 4.42
CA VAL A 5 0.25 -9.26 3.28
C VAL A 5 1.64 -8.62 3.22
N HIS A 6 2.66 -9.41 2.88
CA HIS A 6 4.03 -8.92 2.74
C HIS A 6 4.17 -8.00 1.50
N PRO A 7 4.85 -6.84 1.59
CA PRO A 7 4.93 -5.89 0.48
C PRO A 7 5.61 -6.46 -0.77
N VAL A 8 6.57 -7.38 -0.62
CA VAL A 8 7.17 -8.11 -1.76
C VAL A 8 6.14 -8.94 -2.51
N ALA A 9 5.28 -9.69 -1.80
CA ALA A 9 4.25 -10.50 -2.43
C ALA A 9 3.25 -9.63 -3.21
N VAL A 10 2.90 -8.46 -2.65
CA VAL A 10 2.08 -7.47 -3.36
C VAL A 10 2.78 -6.95 -4.62
N ALA A 11 4.08 -6.63 -4.54
CA ALA A 11 4.84 -6.17 -5.69
C ALA A 11 4.90 -7.22 -6.82
N GLU A 12 5.08 -8.50 -6.49
CA GLU A 12 5.08 -9.60 -7.47
C GLU A 12 3.70 -9.79 -8.12
N GLN A 13 2.62 -9.69 -7.33
CA GLN A 13 1.25 -9.71 -7.85
C GLN A 13 0.99 -8.54 -8.80
N VAL A 14 1.46 -7.34 -8.44
CA VAL A 14 1.36 -6.15 -9.30
C VAL A 14 2.15 -6.35 -10.58
N ALA A 15 3.35 -6.91 -10.51
CA ALA A 15 4.16 -7.20 -11.69
C ALA A 15 3.48 -8.22 -12.62
N LEU A 16 2.88 -9.27 -12.06
CA LEU A 16 2.08 -10.23 -12.82
C LEU A 16 0.89 -9.54 -13.50
N LEU A 17 0.13 -8.72 -12.78
CA LEU A 17 -1.02 -8.00 -13.32
C LEU A 17 -0.61 -6.96 -14.37
N ASP A 18 0.52 -6.28 -14.20
CA ASP A 18 1.07 -5.34 -15.18
C ASP A 18 1.41 -6.06 -16.50
N GLN A 19 2.01 -7.26 -16.42
CA GLN A 19 2.28 -8.11 -17.58
C GLN A 19 1.00 -8.57 -18.27
N LEU A 20 0.05 -9.15 -17.52
CA LEU A 20 -1.18 -9.73 -18.06
C LEU A 20 -2.14 -8.67 -18.60
N SER A 21 -2.20 -7.50 -17.97
CA SER A 21 -3.09 -6.41 -18.39
C SER A 21 -2.55 -5.62 -19.59
N GLY A 22 -1.29 -5.83 -19.96
CA GLY A 22 -0.60 -5.01 -20.95
C GLY A 22 -0.36 -3.58 -20.48
N GLY A 23 -0.07 -3.37 -19.19
CA GLY A 23 0.21 -2.05 -18.61
C GLY A 23 -1.02 -1.21 -18.25
N ARG A 24 -2.22 -1.79 -18.33
CA ARG A 24 -3.50 -1.10 -18.06
C ARG A 24 -3.90 -1.12 -16.58
N PHE A 25 -3.24 -1.95 -15.77
CA PHE A 25 -3.49 -2.04 -14.34
C PHE A 25 -3.10 -0.75 -13.60
N GLN A 26 -3.91 -0.37 -12.61
CA GLN A 26 -3.61 0.69 -11.65
C GLN A 26 -3.75 0.13 -10.23
N LEU A 27 -2.79 0.48 -9.37
CA LEU A 27 -2.74 -0.05 -8.01
C LEU A 27 -3.40 0.90 -7.02
N GLY A 28 -4.52 0.48 -6.44
CA GLY A 28 -5.10 1.11 -5.25
C GLY A 28 -4.51 0.52 -3.97
N VAL A 29 -3.87 1.34 -3.15
CA VAL A 29 -3.43 0.98 -1.79
C VAL A 29 -4.18 1.81 -0.76
N GLY A 30 -4.02 1.48 0.51
CA GLY A 30 -4.77 2.11 1.60
C GLY A 30 -4.62 1.25 2.84
N ARG A 31 -4.77 1.87 4.01
CA ARG A 31 -4.73 1.18 5.30
C ARG A 31 -5.98 0.30 5.42
N SER A 32 -5.80 -1.01 5.69
CA SER A 32 -6.95 -1.91 5.85
C SER A 32 -7.69 -1.72 7.16
N GLY A 33 -8.98 -2.06 7.15
CA GLY A 33 -9.82 -2.38 8.29
C GLY A 33 -10.95 -3.28 7.80
N PRO A 34 -11.14 -4.46 8.40
CA PRO A 34 -11.84 -4.59 9.68
C PRO A 34 -11.00 -5.29 10.77
N TRP A 35 -11.43 -5.13 12.03
CA TRP A 35 -10.82 -5.75 13.20
C TRP A 35 -10.63 -7.28 13.07
N VAL A 36 -11.54 -7.94 12.34
CA VAL A 36 -11.49 -9.40 12.09
C VAL A 36 -10.23 -9.83 11.35
N ASP A 37 -9.73 -9.04 10.40
CA ASP A 37 -8.50 -9.37 9.67
C ASP A 37 -7.28 -9.25 10.58
N LEU A 38 -7.29 -8.30 11.52
CA LEU A 38 -6.21 -8.14 12.48
C LEU A 38 -6.14 -9.31 13.46
N GLU A 39 -7.31 -9.82 13.86
CA GLU A 39 -7.45 -11.00 14.72
C GLU A 39 -7.04 -12.28 13.98
N VAL A 40 -7.62 -12.55 12.80
CA VAL A 40 -7.39 -13.79 12.05
C VAL A 40 -5.94 -13.91 11.58
N PHE A 41 -5.34 -12.83 11.11
CA PHE A 41 -3.95 -12.85 10.63
C PHE A 41 -2.93 -12.52 11.74
N GLY A 42 -3.38 -12.35 12.99
CA GLY A 42 -2.53 -12.12 14.15
C GLY A 42 -1.63 -10.88 14.02
N THR A 43 -2.06 -9.89 13.25
CA THR A 43 -1.23 -8.72 12.93
C THR A 43 -1.27 -7.64 13.99
N GLY A 44 -2.35 -7.62 14.78
CA GLY A 44 -2.52 -6.66 15.87
C GLY A 44 -2.85 -5.23 15.40
N LEU A 45 -3.31 -4.42 16.34
CA LEU A 45 -3.68 -3.02 16.11
C LEU A 45 -2.47 -2.15 15.73
N ASP A 46 -1.34 -2.35 16.40
CA ASP A 46 -0.13 -1.58 16.14
C ASP A 46 0.32 -1.68 14.67
N ARG A 47 0.26 -2.89 14.10
CA ARG A 47 0.59 -3.13 12.69
C ARG A 47 -0.42 -2.48 11.74
N CYS A 48 -1.68 -2.35 12.14
CA CYS A 48 -2.69 -1.63 11.35
C CYS A 48 -2.41 -0.13 11.35
N GLU A 49 -2.10 0.45 12.51
CA GLU A 49 -1.96 1.90 12.68
C GLU A 49 -0.65 2.43 12.10
N GLN A 50 0.44 1.72 12.33
CA GLN A 50 1.78 2.24 12.03
C GLN A 50 2.48 1.47 10.90
N GLY A 51 2.01 0.26 10.55
CA GLY A 51 2.60 -0.62 9.53
C GLY A 51 2.45 -0.15 8.08
N PHE A 52 1.48 0.73 7.82
CA PHE A 52 1.14 1.12 6.45
C PHE A 52 2.26 1.91 5.76
N ALA A 53 2.88 2.86 6.46
CA ALA A 53 3.91 3.72 5.87
C ALA A 53 5.15 2.93 5.43
N GLU A 54 5.69 2.08 6.31
CA GLU A 54 6.84 1.22 6.00
C GLU A 54 6.53 0.23 4.86
N SER A 55 5.34 -0.38 4.90
CA SER A 55 4.91 -1.29 3.82
C SER A 55 4.80 -0.57 2.48
N LEU A 56 4.28 0.66 2.50
CA LEU A 56 4.16 1.49 1.31
C LEU A 56 5.53 1.87 0.74
N ASP A 57 6.50 2.25 1.58
CA ASP A 57 7.86 2.58 1.15
C ASP A 57 8.56 1.39 0.48
N LEU A 58 8.46 0.21 1.09
CA LEU A 58 8.99 -1.02 0.53
C LEU A 58 8.33 -1.36 -0.80
N LEU A 59 7.00 -1.23 -0.89
CA LEU A 59 6.26 -1.47 -2.12
C LEU A 59 6.65 -0.48 -3.24
N LEU A 60 6.74 0.82 -2.95
CA LEU A 60 7.13 1.82 -3.95
C LEU A 60 8.58 1.59 -4.43
N THR A 61 9.48 1.22 -3.52
CA THR A 61 10.86 0.85 -3.86
C THR A 61 10.90 -0.37 -4.78
N ALA A 62 10.15 -1.42 -4.41
CA ALA A 62 10.02 -2.64 -5.20
C ALA A 62 9.48 -2.36 -6.61
N LEU A 63 8.44 -1.52 -6.72
CA LEU A 63 7.78 -1.21 -7.99
C LEU A 63 8.60 -0.27 -8.90
N SER A 64 9.44 0.59 -8.32
CA SER A 64 10.25 1.55 -9.09
C SER A 64 11.60 0.99 -9.52
N THR A 65 12.21 0.12 -8.69
CA THR A 65 13.56 -0.39 -8.94
C THR A 65 13.59 -1.86 -9.39
N GLY A 66 12.49 -2.59 -9.21
CA GLY A 66 12.43 -4.03 -9.45
C GLY A 66 13.20 -4.85 -8.41
N ARG A 67 13.69 -4.23 -7.33
CA ARG A 67 14.39 -4.87 -6.21
C ARG A 67 13.98 -4.22 -4.90
N VAL A 68 14.11 -4.93 -3.79
CA VAL A 68 13.84 -4.34 -2.47
C VAL A 68 14.62 -5.07 -1.40
N ARG A 69 15.05 -4.32 -0.39
CA ARG A 69 15.63 -4.82 0.86
C ARG A 69 14.90 -4.14 2.02
N ALA A 70 14.87 -4.76 3.17
CA ALA A 70 14.32 -4.14 4.37
C ALA A 70 15.26 -4.38 5.57
N GLY A 71 15.39 -3.36 6.41
CA GLY A 71 16.10 -3.42 7.70
C GLY A 71 15.35 -2.64 8.76
N GLY A 72 14.02 -2.57 8.61
CA GLY A 72 13.13 -1.91 9.55
C GLY A 72 12.72 -2.84 10.68
N GLU A 73 11.94 -2.32 11.61
CA GLU A 73 11.44 -3.08 12.76
C GLU A 73 10.47 -4.18 12.33
N ARG A 74 9.65 -3.94 11.30
CA ARG A 74 8.62 -4.89 10.88
C ARG A 74 9.09 -5.81 9.77
N PHE A 75 9.93 -5.31 8.88
CA PHE A 75 10.49 -6.09 7.79
C PHE A 75 12.01 -6.03 7.80
N ALA A 76 12.64 -7.20 7.93
CA ALA A 76 14.08 -7.35 7.87
C ALA A 76 14.43 -8.51 6.92
N PHE A 77 14.97 -8.20 5.75
CA PHE A 77 15.37 -9.19 4.77
C PHE A 77 16.43 -8.61 3.81
N ARG A 78 17.29 -9.50 3.29
CA ARG A 78 18.33 -9.17 2.30
C ARG A 78 17.70 -8.62 1.02
N GLU A 79 18.49 -7.95 0.18
CA GLU A 79 17.99 -7.52 -1.12
C GLU A 79 17.49 -8.71 -1.96
N VAL A 80 16.27 -8.58 -2.49
CA VAL A 80 15.61 -9.55 -3.35
C VAL A 80 15.08 -8.86 -4.61
N PRO A 81 15.12 -9.53 -5.78
CA PRO A 81 14.45 -9.04 -6.98
C PRO A 81 12.94 -9.29 -6.91
N ILE A 82 12.16 -8.45 -7.60
CA ILE A 82 10.74 -8.69 -7.84
C ILE A 82 10.60 -9.53 -9.11
N VAL A 83 9.90 -10.66 -8.99
CA VAL A 83 9.69 -11.60 -10.10
C VAL A 83 8.19 -11.88 -10.24
N PRO A 84 7.60 -11.75 -11.45
CA PRO A 84 8.23 -11.37 -12.71
C PRO A 84 8.65 -9.89 -12.77
N THR A 85 9.46 -9.51 -13.75
CA THR A 85 9.80 -8.10 -13.98
C THR A 85 8.57 -7.32 -14.44
N LEU A 86 8.41 -6.09 -13.95
CA LEU A 86 7.38 -5.17 -14.42
C LEU A 86 7.56 -4.84 -15.90
N ARG A 87 6.45 -4.68 -16.63
CA ARG A 87 6.47 -4.18 -18.01
C ARG A 87 6.69 -2.68 -18.02
N ARG A 88 6.06 -1.97 -17.09
CA ARG A 88 6.24 -0.53 -16.88
C ARG A 88 7.39 -0.27 -15.92
N ALA A 89 8.11 0.84 -16.14
CA ALA A 89 9.13 1.29 -15.19
C ALA A 89 8.54 1.57 -13.80
N SER A 90 7.30 2.09 -13.73
CA SER A 90 6.51 2.17 -12.50
C SER A 90 5.01 2.18 -12.83
N PRO A 91 4.20 1.25 -12.29
CA PRO A 91 2.75 1.32 -12.38
C PRO A 91 2.21 2.47 -11.51
N PRO A 92 1.04 3.05 -11.84
CA PRO A 92 0.44 4.13 -11.05
C PRO A 92 -0.06 3.57 -9.72
N VAL A 93 0.25 4.27 -8.64
CA VAL A 93 -0.20 3.94 -7.29
C VAL A 93 -1.07 5.08 -6.77
N VAL A 94 -2.29 4.75 -6.34
CA VAL A 94 -3.22 5.69 -5.67
C VAL A 94 -3.47 5.23 -4.24
N VAL A 95 -3.50 6.18 -3.30
CA VAL A 95 -3.73 5.89 -1.88
C VAL A 95 -5.16 6.25 -1.49
N ALA A 96 -5.93 5.25 -1.07
CA ALA A 96 -7.21 5.44 -0.39
C ALA A 96 -6.97 6.11 0.95
N CYS A 97 -7.44 7.35 1.06
CA CYS A 97 -7.26 8.19 2.24
C CYS A 97 -8.56 8.25 3.03
N THR A 98 -8.60 7.55 4.17
CA THR A 98 -9.77 7.45 5.06
C THR A 98 -9.54 8.06 6.44
N SER A 99 -8.33 8.52 6.72
CA SER A 99 -7.96 9.23 7.95
C SER A 99 -6.90 10.31 7.69
N PRO A 100 -6.74 11.30 8.59
CA PRO A 100 -5.68 12.31 8.48
C PRO A 100 -4.29 11.71 8.29
N GLY A 101 -3.93 10.67 9.04
CA GLY A 101 -2.63 10.00 8.90
C GLY A 101 -2.40 9.37 7.52
N THR A 102 -3.45 8.82 6.87
CA THR A 102 -3.32 8.32 5.49
C THR A 102 -3.17 9.45 4.47
N VAL A 103 -3.79 10.61 4.71
CA VAL A 103 -3.61 11.82 3.88
C VAL A 103 -2.18 12.32 3.99
N GLU A 104 -1.64 12.44 5.21
CA GLU A 104 -0.26 12.87 5.45
C GLU A 104 0.74 11.91 4.81
N THR A 105 0.52 10.60 4.96
CA THR A 105 1.37 9.55 4.36
C THR A 105 1.43 9.67 2.84
N ALA A 106 0.27 9.89 2.20
CA ALA A 106 0.18 10.05 0.75
C ALA A 106 0.80 11.39 0.29
N ALA A 107 0.53 12.48 1.01
CA ALA A 107 1.05 13.81 0.71
C ALA A 107 2.59 13.85 0.78
N ALA A 108 3.19 13.28 1.82
CA ALA A 108 4.64 13.21 2.00
C ALA A 108 5.37 12.49 0.86
N ARG A 109 4.66 11.61 0.13
CA ARG A 109 5.19 10.83 -0.99
C ARG A 109 4.75 11.35 -2.37
N GLY A 110 3.98 12.45 -2.41
CA GLY A 110 3.45 13.00 -3.65
C GLY A 110 2.51 12.05 -4.40
N LEU A 111 1.80 11.16 -3.68
CA LEU A 111 0.95 10.15 -4.30
C LEU A 111 -0.47 10.69 -4.55
N PRO A 112 -1.10 10.33 -5.69
CA PRO A 112 -2.52 10.55 -5.90
C PRO A 112 -3.37 9.97 -4.77
N MET A 113 -4.41 10.70 -4.36
CA MET A 113 -5.31 10.30 -3.28
C MET A 113 -6.67 9.89 -3.85
N LEU A 114 -7.19 8.74 -3.39
CA LEU A 114 -8.58 8.34 -3.58
C LEU A 114 -9.35 8.73 -2.31
N LEU A 115 -10.16 9.78 -2.42
CA LEU A 115 -11.00 10.24 -1.32
C LEU A 115 -12.31 9.46 -1.32
N GLY A 116 -12.68 8.92 -0.16
CA GLY A 116 -14.01 8.35 0.02
C GLY A 116 -15.07 9.44 -0.14
N CYS A 117 -16.16 9.14 -0.86
CA CYS A 117 -17.35 9.95 -0.79
C CYS A 117 -18.02 9.72 0.57
N THR A 118 -17.49 10.33 1.63
CA THR A 118 -18.30 10.54 2.83
C THR A 118 -19.31 11.61 2.46
N SER A 119 -20.57 11.23 2.24
CA SER A 119 -21.69 12.18 2.23
C SER A 119 -21.73 12.84 3.61
N ALA A 120 -20.97 13.92 3.77
CA ALA A 120 -20.97 14.74 4.97
C ALA A 120 -22.27 15.55 4.99
N THR A 121 -23.42 14.89 5.16
CA THR A 121 -24.58 15.56 5.73
C THR A 121 -24.32 15.69 7.23
N ARG A 122 -23.52 16.68 7.59
CA ARG A 122 -23.53 17.22 8.95
C ARG A 122 -23.83 18.71 8.85
N ARG A 123 -25.09 19.00 8.54
CA ARG A 123 -25.66 20.31 8.85
C ARG A 123 -26.00 20.32 10.34
N LYS A 124 -25.24 21.04 11.15
CA LYS A 124 -25.75 21.58 12.41
C LYS A 124 -25.25 23.01 12.59
N PRO A 125 -26.11 24.01 12.32
CA PRO A 125 -26.01 25.29 12.98
C PRO A 125 -27.19 25.49 13.94
N ARG A 126 -26.81 25.96 15.13
CA ARG A 126 -27.55 26.36 16.32
C ARG A 126 -27.81 25.26 17.33
#